data_AF-A0A350ILL1-F1
#
_entry.id   AF-A0A350ILL1-F1
#
_cell.length_a   1.000
_cell.length_b   1.000
_cell.length_c   1.000
_cell.angle_alpha   90.00
_cell.angle_beta   90.00
_cell.angle_gamma   90.00
#
_symmetry.space_group_name_H-M   'P 1'
#
loop_
_entity.id
_entity.type
_entity.pdbx_description
1 polymer ?
#
loop_
_entity_poly.entity_id
_entity_poly.type
_entity_poly.pdbx_seq_one_letter_code
_entity_poly.pdbx_strand_id
1 'polypeptide(L)'
;MLIGEFSALAAAMFWSFSTIYFTRGVASHGVMQINIDRLFFSAILICLTLLIAGIVPALSLSQIIFLVLSAIAGIVLGDTFLFKAFDEIGPRVAQLIMSFAPPLAAVLAYFFLEESLGLMGVLGIAITTAGVFLVILEHDENSNKIKIKNKMGVFWAMLGMIGQAVGLILAKKALNQSEVNPLVASAVR
;
A
#
# COMPACT_ATOMS: atom_id res chain seq x y z
N MET A 1 0.06 -23.99 -8.98
CA MET A 1 1.31 -23.30 -9.39
C MET A 1 1.57 -22.19 -8.39
N LEU A 2 2.77 -22.13 -7.79
CA LEU A 2 3.12 -21.22 -6.69
C LEU A 2 3.54 -19.79 -7.14
N ILE A 3 3.14 -19.37 -8.34
CA ILE A 3 3.64 -18.12 -8.95
C ILE A 3 3.22 -16.92 -8.11
N GLY A 4 1.99 -16.91 -7.57
CA GLY A 4 1.49 -15.81 -6.75
C GLY A 4 2.25 -15.68 -5.42
N GLU A 5 2.58 -16.81 -4.80
CA GLU A 5 3.33 -16.87 -3.54
C GLU A 5 4.75 -16.34 -3.72
N PHE A 6 5.44 -16.74 -4.81
CA PHE A 6 6.75 -16.18 -5.15
C PHE A 6 6.68 -14.68 -5.47
N SER A 7 5.65 -14.24 -6.21
CA SER A 7 5.44 -12.81 -6.49
C SER A 7 5.18 -12.01 -5.21
N ALA A 8 4.43 -12.56 -4.24
CA ALA A 8 4.17 -11.91 -2.96
C ALA A 8 5.46 -11.77 -2.12
N LEU A 9 6.29 -12.82 -2.07
CA LEU A 9 7.59 -12.77 -1.40
C LEU A 9 8.54 -11.77 -2.07
N ALA A 10 8.61 -11.76 -3.39
CA ALA A 10 9.39 -10.79 -4.15
C ALA A 10 8.93 -9.36 -3.86
N ALA A 11 7.61 -9.12 -3.84
CA ALA A 11 7.03 -7.83 -3.49
C ALA A 11 7.42 -7.40 -2.07
N ALA A 12 7.34 -8.31 -1.08
CA ALA A 12 7.74 -8.03 0.30
C ALA A 12 9.24 -7.68 0.44
N MET A 13 10.10 -8.39 -0.31
CA MET A 13 11.54 -8.08 -0.35
C MET A 13 11.80 -6.69 -0.95
N PHE A 14 11.22 -6.38 -2.12
CA PHE A 14 11.38 -5.08 -2.75
C PHE A 14 10.85 -3.93 -1.88
N TRP A 15 9.74 -4.16 -1.19
CA TRP A 15 9.16 -3.18 -0.28
C TRP A 15 10.02 -2.95 0.98
N SER A 16 10.67 -4.00 1.48
CA SER A 16 11.63 -3.88 2.59
C SER A 16 12.86 -3.06 2.19
N PHE A 17 13.45 -3.34 1.03
CA PHE A 17 14.58 -2.56 0.53
C PHE A 17 14.19 -1.10 0.24
N SER A 18 13.03 -0.87 -0.40
CA SER A 18 12.59 0.48 -0.74
C SER A 18 12.41 1.36 0.49
N THR A 19 11.94 0.80 1.61
CA THR A 19 11.78 1.53 2.87
C THR A 19 13.11 2.09 3.40
N ILE A 20 14.22 1.35 3.24
CA ILE A 20 15.56 1.81 3.65
C ILE A 20 16.00 3.00 2.79
N TYR A 21 15.85 2.88 1.46
CA TYR A 21 16.21 3.96 0.53
C TYR A 21 15.32 5.19 0.70
N PHE A 22 14.01 5.00 0.87
CA PHE A 22 13.09 6.11 1.14
C PHE A 22 13.41 6.80 2.45
N THR A 23 13.75 6.08 3.52
CA THR A 23 14.13 6.72 4.78
C THR A 23 15.33 7.67 4.60
N ARG A 24 16.34 7.26 3.82
CA ARG A 24 17.51 8.10 3.50
C ARG A 24 17.17 9.25 2.54
N GLY A 25 16.37 8.99 1.51
CA GLY A 25 15.95 10.00 0.55
C GLY A 25 15.07 11.08 1.17
N VAL A 26 14.14 10.67 2.04
CA VAL A 26 13.24 11.55 2.80
C VAL A 26 14.05 12.50 3.69
N ALA A 27 15.08 11.99 4.37
CA ALA A 27 15.91 12.80 5.25
C ALA A 27 16.68 13.91 4.50
N SER A 28 16.91 13.76 3.18
CA SER A 28 17.68 14.71 2.37
C SER A 28 16.83 15.64 1.52
N HIS A 29 15.74 15.14 0.92
CA HIS A 29 14.93 15.88 -0.06
C HIS A 29 13.50 16.16 0.42
N GLY A 30 13.14 15.69 1.61
CA GLY A 30 11.78 15.76 2.12
C GLY A 30 10.86 14.75 1.45
N VAL A 31 9.71 14.52 2.08
CA VAL A 31 8.90 13.36 1.71
C VAL A 31 8.13 13.54 0.41
N MET A 32 7.64 14.76 0.16
CA MET A 32 6.86 15.07 -1.03
C MET A 32 7.67 14.86 -2.31
N GLN A 33 8.93 15.32 -2.32
CA GLN A 33 9.80 15.20 -3.48
C GLN A 33 10.09 13.73 -3.81
N ILE A 34 10.45 12.92 -2.79
CA ILE A 34 10.70 11.49 -2.98
C ILE A 34 9.47 10.76 -3.52
N ASN A 35 8.27 11.14 -3.08
CA ASN A 35 7.05 10.52 -3.59
C ASN A 35 6.78 10.91 -5.06
N ILE A 36 7.00 12.19 -5.41
CA ILE A 36 6.87 12.66 -6.80
C ILE A 36 7.87 11.93 -7.70
N ASP A 37 9.14 11.83 -7.29
CA ASP A 37 10.18 11.13 -8.04
C ASP A 37 9.80 9.66 -8.22
N ARG A 38 9.34 9.00 -7.15
CA ARG A 38 8.88 7.61 -7.18
C ARG A 38 7.76 7.41 -8.22
N LEU A 39 6.76 8.28 -8.24
CA LEU A 39 5.65 8.19 -9.19
C LEU A 39 6.09 8.50 -10.62
N PHE A 40 6.97 9.49 -10.79
CA PHE A 40 7.52 9.85 -12.09
C PHE A 40 8.31 8.71 -12.73
N PHE A 41 9.24 8.10 -11.99
CA PHE A 41 10.01 6.95 -12.49
C PHE A 41 9.11 5.72 -12.68
N SER A 42 8.15 5.48 -11.79
CA SER A 42 7.17 4.40 -11.95
C SER A 42 6.39 4.54 -13.25
N ALA A 43 5.88 5.73 -13.55
CA ALA A 43 5.13 5.99 -14.78
C ALA A 43 5.99 5.73 -16.03
N ILE A 44 7.23 6.21 -16.05
CA ILE A 44 8.17 5.96 -17.17
C ILE A 44 8.40 4.46 -17.36
N LEU A 45 8.73 3.75 -16.28
CA LEU A 45 9.06 2.32 -16.35
C LEU A 45 7.86 1.47 -16.78
N ILE A 46 6.66 1.77 -16.27
CA ILE A 46 5.44 1.05 -16.67
C ILE A 46 5.11 1.34 -18.15
N CYS A 47 5.18 2.59 -18.59
CA CYS A 47 4.96 2.94 -20.00
C CYS A 47 5.95 2.24 -20.93
N LEU A 48 7.25 2.23 -20.59
CA LEU A 48 8.26 1.49 -21.35
C LEU A 48 7.95 -0.01 -21.38
N THR A 49 7.52 -0.58 -20.26
CA THR A 49 7.16 -2.00 -20.17
C THR A 49 5.96 -2.32 -21.07
N LEU A 50 4.93 -1.47 -21.10
CA LEU A 50 3.78 -1.63 -21.99
C LEU A 50 4.17 -1.56 -23.46
N LEU A 51 5.05 -0.63 -23.82
CA LEU A 51 5.57 -0.47 -25.19
C LEU A 51 6.37 -1.69 -25.63
N ILE A 52 7.31 -2.17 -24.80
CA ILE A 52 8.15 -3.34 -25.10
C ILE A 52 7.29 -4.61 -25.20
N ALA A 53 6.29 -4.76 -24.33
CA ALA A 53 5.39 -5.90 -24.33
C ALA A 53 4.32 -5.84 -25.43
N GLY A 54 4.20 -4.72 -26.16
CA GLY A 54 3.17 -4.52 -27.19
C GLY A 54 1.74 -4.54 -26.64
N ILE A 55 1.56 -4.21 -25.36
CA ILE A 55 0.25 -4.25 -24.69
C ILE A 55 -0.48 -2.93 -24.95
N VAL A 56 -1.63 -3.01 -25.63
CA VAL A 56 -2.48 -1.84 -25.88
C VAL A 56 -3.42 -1.62 -24.69
N PRO A 57 -3.47 -0.41 -24.10
CA PRO A 57 -4.42 -0.08 -23.06
C PRO A 57 -5.86 -0.20 -23.57
N ALA A 58 -6.63 -1.13 -23.01
CA ALA A 58 -8.06 -1.29 -23.28
C ALA A 58 -8.80 -1.28 -21.94
N LEU A 59 -9.43 -0.15 -21.62
CA LEU A 59 -10.15 0.08 -20.37
C LEU A 59 -11.47 0.79 -20.67
N SER A 60 -12.52 0.41 -19.95
CA SER A 60 -13.77 1.18 -19.95
C SER A 60 -13.62 2.48 -19.15
N LEU A 61 -14.47 3.47 -19.44
CA LEU A 61 -14.51 4.72 -18.68
C LEU A 61 -14.74 4.48 -17.18
N SER A 62 -15.60 3.52 -16.84
CA SER A 62 -15.86 3.11 -15.46
C SER A 62 -14.58 2.64 -14.77
N GLN A 63 -13.78 1.79 -15.42
CA GLN A 63 -12.53 1.30 -14.86
C GLN A 63 -11.51 2.41 -14.65
N ILE A 64 -11.40 3.33 -15.61
CA ILE A 64 -10.53 4.51 -15.48
C ILE A 64 -10.94 5.33 -14.26
N ILE A 65 -12.24 5.60 -14.08
CA ILE A 65 -12.73 6.36 -12.92
C ILE A 65 -12.36 5.66 -11.62
N PHE A 66 -12.60 4.35 -11.50
CA PHE A 66 -12.25 3.60 -10.29
C PHE A 66 -10.74 3.55 -10.03
N LEU A 67 -9.91 3.42 -11.07
CA LEU A 67 -8.44 3.42 -10.94
C LEU A 67 -7.90 4.80 -10.53
N VAL A 68 -8.43 5.89 -11.10
CA VAL A 68 -8.06 7.26 -10.72
C VAL A 68 -8.50 7.58 -9.28
N LEU A 69 -9.73 7.21 -8.90
CA LEU A 69 -10.18 7.37 -7.51
C LEU A 69 -9.34 6.53 -6.55
N SER A 70 -8.93 5.33 -6.96
CA SER A 70 -7.99 4.48 -6.22
C SER A 70 -6.64 5.17 -6.03
N ALA A 71 -6.10 5.78 -7.08
CA ALA A 71 -4.84 6.51 -7.03
C ALA A 71 -4.92 7.69 -6.05
N ILE A 72 -6.00 8.48 -6.12
CA ILE A 72 -6.23 9.60 -5.22
C ILE A 72 -6.31 9.11 -3.76
N ALA A 73 -7.10 8.07 -3.49
CA ALA A 73 -7.30 7.57 -2.13
C ALA A 73 -6.05 6.90 -1.55
N GLY A 74 -5.47 5.94 -2.29
CA GLY A 74 -4.40 5.10 -1.79
C GLY A 74 -3.00 5.67 -1.95
N ILE A 75 -2.74 6.35 -3.06
CA ILE A 75 -1.40 6.85 -3.40
C ILE A 75 -1.29 8.31 -2.96
N VAL A 76 -2.15 9.20 -3.46
CA VAL A 76 -2.01 10.64 -3.17
C VAL A 76 -2.32 10.93 -1.70
N LEU A 77 -3.52 10.60 -1.23
CA LEU A 77 -3.92 10.85 0.16
C LEU A 77 -3.25 9.87 1.12
N GLY A 78 -3.30 8.57 0.79
CA GLY A 78 -2.73 7.50 1.61
C GLY A 78 -1.25 7.74 1.92
N ASP A 79 -0.43 7.96 0.89
CA ASP A 79 1.00 8.17 1.12
C ASP A 79 1.28 9.54 1.76
N THR A 80 0.55 10.60 1.40
CA THR A 80 0.72 11.91 2.06
C THR A 80 0.51 11.80 3.56
N PHE A 81 -0.53 11.10 4.02
CA PHE A 81 -0.78 10.92 5.45
C PHE A 81 0.21 9.96 6.11
N LEU A 82 0.61 8.88 5.43
CA LEU A 82 1.65 7.98 5.91
C LEU A 82 2.97 8.73 6.14
N PHE A 83 3.31 9.61 5.22
CA PHE A 83 4.52 10.41 5.26
C PHE A 83 4.51 11.49 6.33
N LYS A 84 3.36 12.15 6.55
CA LYS A 84 3.17 13.00 7.74
C LYS A 84 3.33 12.20 9.03
N ALA A 85 2.83 10.97 9.08
CA ALA A 85 3.03 10.11 10.22
C ALA A 85 4.50 9.71 10.41
N PHE A 86 5.27 9.51 9.34
CA PHE A 86 6.72 9.26 9.43
C PHE A 86 7.46 10.40 10.09
N ASP A 87 7.10 11.64 9.77
CA ASP A 87 7.71 12.83 10.37
C ASP A 87 7.33 12.98 11.86
N GLU A 88 6.08 12.69 12.23
CA GLU A 88 5.58 12.93 13.59
C GLU A 88 5.82 11.81 14.60
N ILE A 89 5.70 10.54 14.19
CA ILE A 89 5.79 9.36 15.07
C ILE A 89 6.85 8.36 14.61
N GLY A 90 7.57 8.66 13.53
CA GLY A 90 8.62 7.82 12.99
C GLY A 90 8.10 6.68 12.09
N PRO A 91 8.93 6.19 11.14
CA PRO A 91 8.53 5.13 10.21
C PRO A 91 8.13 3.83 10.90
N ARG A 92 8.82 3.46 12.00
CA ARG A 92 8.51 2.22 12.74
C ARG A 92 7.06 2.25 13.20
N VAL A 93 6.64 3.26 13.97
CA VAL A 93 5.28 3.34 14.56
C VAL A 93 4.20 3.48 13.49
N ALA A 94 4.43 4.31 12.48
CA ALA A 94 3.48 4.51 11.41
C ALA A 94 3.25 3.21 10.61
N GLN A 95 4.32 2.44 10.33
CA GLN A 95 4.18 1.15 9.65
C GLN A 95 3.43 0.09 10.49
N LEU A 96 3.49 0.17 11.82
CA LEU A 96 2.65 -0.66 12.71
C LEU A 96 1.17 -0.43 12.42
N ILE A 97 0.77 0.84 12.37
CA ILE A 97 -0.62 1.22 12.12
C ILE A 97 -1.01 0.85 10.69
N MET A 98 -0.10 1.00 9.73
CA MET A 98 -0.33 0.58 8.35
C MET A 98 -0.54 -0.92 8.17
N SER A 99 0.02 -1.75 9.05
CA SER A 99 -0.15 -3.21 8.98
C SER A 99 -1.59 -3.69 9.16
N PHE A 100 -2.48 -2.81 9.63
CA PHE A 100 -3.92 -3.07 9.70
C PHE A 100 -4.68 -2.75 8.41
N ALA A 101 -4.01 -2.21 7.39
CA ALA A 101 -4.63 -1.96 6.09
C ALA A 101 -5.17 -3.23 5.41
N PRO A 102 -4.48 -4.40 5.42
CA PRO A 102 -5.03 -5.64 4.86
C PRO A 102 -6.28 -6.15 5.59
N PRO A 103 -6.34 -6.24 6.94
CA PRO A 103 -7.58 -6.52 7.66
C PRO A 103 -8.72 -5.55 7.34
N LEU A 104 -8.42 -4.24 7.27
CA LEU A 104 -9.43 -3.24 6.92
C LEU A 104 -9.93 -3.44 5.48
N ALA A 105 -9.03 -3.70 4.53
CA ALA A 105 -9.40 -3.99 3.15
C ALA A 105 -10.26 -5.26 3.05
N ALA A 106 -9.97 -6.30 3.82
CA ALA A 106 -10.81 -7.50 3.91
C ALA A 106 -12.25 -7.17 4.35
N VAL A 107 -12.41 -6.34 5.37
CA VAL A 107 -13.74 -5.88 5.83
C VAL A 107 -14.43 -5.05 4.75
N LEU A 108 -13.72 -4.13 4.10
CA LEU A 108 -14.28 -3.32 3.02
C LEU A 108 -14.65 -4.18 1.80
N ALA A 109 -13.87 -5.20 1.45
CA ALA A 109 -14.18 -6.12 0.35
C ALA A 109 -15.49 -6.87 0.61
N TYR A 110 -15.73 -7.31 1.84
CA TYR A 110 -16.99 -7.93 2.22
C TYR A 110 -18.21 -7.01 1.97
N PHE A 111 -18.12 -5.74 2.39
CA PHE A 111 -19.24 -4.80 2.25
C PHE A 111 -19.41 -4.22 0.84
N PHE A 112 -18.31 -3.96 0.11
CA PHE A 112 -18.33 -3.20 -1.15
C PHE A 112 -18.17 -4.06 -2.42
N LEU A 113 -17.60 -5.26 -2.27
CA LEU A 113 -17.39 -6.21 -3.36
C LEU A 113 -18.20 -7.50 -3.19
N GLU A 114 -18.97 -7.61 -2.09
CA GLU A 114 -19.76 -8.80 -1.74
C GLU A 114 -18.89 -10.08 -1.64
N GLU A 115 -17.61 -9.91 -1.30
CA GLU A 115 -16.66 -11.02 -1.18
C GLU A 115 -16.74 -11.66 0.20
N SER A 116 -17.08 -12.94 0.26
CA SER A 116 -17.03 -13.71 1.51
C SER A 116 -15.65 -14.31 1.74
N LEU A 117 -15.06 -14.05 2.90
CA LEU A 117 -13.84 -14.73 3.35
C LEU A 117 -14.17 -16.09 3.94
N GLY A 118 -13.59 -17.15 3.36
CA GLY A 118 -13.62 -18.47 3.96
C GLY A 118 -12.86 -18.51 5.29
N LEU A 119 -13.15 -19.51 6.11
CA LEU A 119 -12.56 -19.68 7.45
C LEU A 119 -11.02 -19.69 7.42
N MET A 120 -10.43 -20.29 6.38
CA MET A 120 -8.98 -20.31 6.15
C MET A 120 -8.41 -18.90 5.88
N GLY A 121 -9.15 -18.05 5.15
CA GLY A 121 -8.74 -16.66 4.89
C GLY A 121 -8.72 -15.83 6.17
N VAL A 122 -9.73 -16.00 7.03
CA VAL A 122 -9.80 -15.34 8.34
C VAL A 122 -8.63 -15.78 9.23
N LEU A 123 -8.32 -17.08 9.29
CA LEU A 123 -7.17 -17.58 10.04
C LEU A 123 -5.85 -17.03 9.49
N GLY A 124 -5.69 -16.94 8.17
CA GLY A 124 -4.52 -16.34 7.53
C GLY A 124 -4.32 -14.87 7.94
N ILE A 125 -5.40 -14.07 7.91
CA ILE A 125 -5.37 -12.67 8.38
C ILE A 125 -5.01 -12.62 9.88
N ALA A 126 -5.59 -13.48 10.71
CA ALA A 126 -5.31 -13.49 12.15
C ALA A 126 -3.84 -13.82 12.45
N ILE A 127 -3.29 -14.86 11.82
CA ILE A 127 -1.90 -15.30 11.99
C ILE A 127 -0.93 -14.23 11.50
N THR A 128 -1.16 -13.66 10.31
CA THR A 128 -0.30 -12.61 9.75
C THR A 128 -0.33 -11.34 10.61
N THR A 129 -1.52 -10.92 11.04
CA THR A 129 -1.68 -9.77 11.94
C THR A 129 -0.98 -10.01 13.28
N ALA A 130 -1.11 -11.21 13.86
CA ALA A 130 -0.41 -11.59 15.08
C ALA A 130 1.13 -11.60 14.91
N GLY A 131 1.62 -12.12 13.79
CA GLY A 131 3.05 -12.10 13.46
C GLY A 131 3.59 -10.68 13.36
N VAL A 132 2.83 -9.77 12.73
CA VAL A 132 3.18 -8.36 12.72
C VAL A 132 3.21 -7.81 14.14
N PHE A 133 2.18 -8.02 14.96
CA PHE A 133 2.20 -7.59 16.36
C PHE A 133 3.40 -8.10 17.16
N LEU A 134 3.85 -9.34 16.93
CA LEU A 134 5.02 -9.90 17.63
C LEU A 134 6.31 -9.13 17.29
N VAL A 135 6.60 -8.91 16.00
CA VAL A 135 7.78 -8.14 15.54
C VAL A 135 7.76 -6.71 16.09
N ILE A 136 6.55 -6.17 16.27
CA ILE A 136 6.34 -4.83 16.77
C ILE A 136 6.58 -4.73 18.27
N LEU A 137 6.07 -5.71 19.02
CA LEU A 137 6.22 -5.82 20.47
C LEU A 137 7.64 -6.22 20.88
N GLU A 138 8.46 -6.71 19.94
CA GLU A 138 9.86 -6.99 20.15
C GLU A 138 10.59 -5.72 20.65
N HIS A 139 10.88 -5.78 21.95
CA HIS A 139 11.44 -4.72 22.76
C HIS A 139 12.95 -4.79 22.64
N ASP A 140 13.55 -3.80 21.98
CA ASP A 140 15.00 -3.62 22.04
C ASP A 140 15.31 -2.99 23.42
N GLU A 141 15.92 -3.76 24.34
CA GLU A 141 16.29 -3.27 25.68
C GLU A 141 17.25 -2.06 25.63
N ASN A 142 17.91 -1.84 24.48
CA ASN A 142 18.79 -0.69 24.20
C ASN A 142 18.12 0.43 23.36
N SER A 143 16.91 0.25 22.85
CA SER A 143 16.21 1.31 22.11
C SER A 143 15.36 2.15 23.06
N ASN A 144 15.49 3.48 22.95
CA ASN A 144 14.58 4.42 23.61
C ASN A 144 13.13 3.95 23.42
N LYS A 145 12.41 3.67 24.53
CA LYS A 145 10.99 3.28 24.55
C LYS A 145 10.23 4.01 23.43
N ILE A 146 9.44 3.28 22.63
CA ILE A 146 8.53 3.87 21.64
C ILE A 146 7.57 4.81 22.39
N LYS A 147 7.95 6.08 22.49
CA LYS A 147 7.13 7.13 23.07
C LYS A 147 6.40 7.76 21.91
N ILE A 148 5.13 7.40 21.74
CA ILE A 148 4.20 8.15 20.91
C ILE A 148 4.03 9.52 21.58
N LYS A 149 4.93 10.45 21.26
CA LYS A 149 4.88 11.81 21.80
C LYS A 149 3.75 12.62 21.16
N ASN A 150 3.39 12.29 19.92
CA ASN A 150 2.46 13.07 19.13
C ASN A 150 1.23 12.23 18.71
N LYS A 151 0.07 12.53 19.29
CA LYS A 151 -1.21 11.88 18.95
C LYS A 151 -1.66 12.20 17.52
N MET A 152 -1.22 13.34 16.97
CA MET A 152 -1.56 13.73 15.62
C MET A 152 -0.92 12.79 14.59
N GLY A 153 0.31 12.30 14.83
CA GLY A 153 0.95 11.35 13.94
C GLY A 153 0.24 10.00 13.88
N VAL A 154 -0.37 9.56 14.98
CA VAL A 154 -1.24 8.37 14.99
C VAL A 154 -2.48 8.60 14.13
N PHE A 155 -3.11 9.77 14.26
CA PHE A 155 -4.26 10.14 13.44
C PHE A 155 -3.91 10.15 11.94
N TRP A 156 -2.76 10.72 11.56
CA TRP A 156 -2.28 10.66 10.18
C TRP A 156 -2.04 9.24 9.70
N ALA A 157 -1.41 8.37 10.50
CA ALA A 157 -1.21 6.99 10.12
C ALA A 157 -2.52 6.23 9.91
N MET A 158 -3.55 6.50 10.74
CA MET A 158 -4.89 5.92 10.57
C MET A 158 -5.54 6.39 9.27
N LEU A 159 -5.46 7.68 8.94
CA LEU A 159 -5.97 8.19 7.67
C LEU A 159 -5.20 7.59 6.47
N GLY A 160 -3.89 7.42 6.58
CA GLY A 160 -3.07 6.74 5.57
C GLY A 160 -3.50 5.29 5.35
N MET A 161 -3.72 4.56 6.45
CA MET A 161 -4.23 3.19 6.45
C MET A 161 -5.60 3.06 5.77
N ILE A 162 -6.53 3.97 6.09
CA ILE A 162 -7.85 4.00 5.46
C ILE A 162 -7.72 4.32 3.97
N GLY A 163 -6.91 5.31 3.60
CA GLY A 163 -6.66 5.66 2.20
C GLY A 163 -6.14 4.49 1.38
N GLN A 164 -5.13 3.78 1.90
CA GLN A 164 -4.56 2.59 1.26
C GLN A 164 -5.58 1.46 1.11
N ALA A 165 -6.38 1.17 2.15
CA ALA A 165 -7.41 0.14 2.10
C ALA A 165 -8.52 0.50 1.10
N VAL A 166 -9.03 1.74 1.13
CA VAL A 166 -10.06 2.22 0.18
C VAL A 166 -9.52 2.22 -1.25
N GLY A 167 -8.30 2.71 -1.46
CA GLY A 167 -7.65 2.69 -2.77
C GLY A 167 -7.54 1.28 -3.33
N LEU A 168 -7.13 0.32 -2.50
CA LEU A 168 -7.08 -1.10 -2.89
C LEU A 168 -8.44 -1.64 -3.34
N ILE A 169 -9.53 -1.32 -2.62
CA ILE A 169 -10.88 -1.78 -2.97
C ILE A 169 -11.40 -1.13 -4.25
N LEU A 170 -11.12 0.16 -4.47
CA LEU A 170 -11.48 0.83 -5.72
C LEU A 170 -10.73 0.24 -6.92
N ALA A 171 -9.43 -0.03 -6.79
CA ALA A 171 -8.67 -0.72 -7.84
C ALA A 171 -9.21 -2.13 -8.09
N LYS A 172 -9.52 -2.88 -7.03
CA LYS A 172 -10.08 -4.24 -7.14
C LYS A 172 -11.44 -4.22 -7.84
N LYS A 173 -12.28 -3.22 -7.55
CA LYS A 173 -13.55 -3.02 -8.25
C LYS A 173 -13.36 -2.80 -9.75
N ALA A 174 -12.35 -2.02 -10.16
CA ALA A 174 -12.04 -1.83 -11.58
C ALA A 174 -11.61 -3.15 -12.26
N LEU A 175 -10.76 -3.93 -11.58
CA LEU A 175 -10.24 -5.19 -12.11
C LEU A 175 -11.32 -6.29 -12.20
N ASN A 176 -12.33 -6.26 -11.33
CA ASN A 176 -13.42 -7.24 -11.35
C ASN A 176 -14.48 -6.94 -12.42
N GLN A 177 -14.48 -5.76 -13.06
CA GLN A 177 -15.49 -5.40 -14.07
C GLN A 177 -15.29 -6.12 -15.41
N SER A 178 -14.05 -6.27 -15.85
CA SER A 178 -13.68 -7.00 -17.06
C SER A 178 -12.21 -7.40 -16.97
N GLU A 179 -11.79 -8.35 -17.82
CA GLU A 179 -10.37 -8.65 -17.93
C GLU A 179 -9.59 -7.39 -18.32
N VAL A 180 -8.61 -7.05 -17.49
CA VAL A 180 -7.69 -5.94 -17.68
C VAL A 180 -6.30 -6.45 -17.36
N ASN A 181 -5.34 -6.11 -18.23
CA ASN A 181 -3.95 -6.40 -17.94
C ASN A 181 -3.50 -5.59 -16.70
N PRO A 182 -2.96 -6.22 -15.64
CA PRO A 182 -2.54 -5.52 -14.43
C PRO A 182 -1.53 -4.38 -14.67
N LEU A 183 -0.69 -4.49 -15.70
CA LEU A 183 0.24 -3.42 -16.09
C LEU A 183 -0.51 -2.18 -16.61
N VAL A 184 -1.57 -2.38 -17.38
CA VAL A 184 -2.43 -1.29 -17.89
C VAL A 184 -3.18 -0.62 -16.75
N ALA A 185 -3.73 -1.41 -15.82
CA ALA A 185 -4.38 -0.88 -14.63
C ALA A 185 -3.42 -0.03 -13.77
N SER A 186 -2.17 -0.48 -13.65
CA SER A 186 -1.12 0.23 -12.90
C SER A 186 -0.55 1.45 -13.62
N ALA A 187 -0.77 1.58 -14.94
CA ALA A 187 -0.37 2.76 -15.69
C ALA A 187 -1.37 3.92 -15.52
N VAL A 188 -2.66 3.58 -15.37
CA VAL A 188 -3.73 4.57 -15.16
C VAL A 188 -3.85 5.00 -13.71
N ARG A 189 -3.60 4.07 -12.78
CA ARG A 189 -3.59 4.30 -11.34
C ARG A 189 -2.26 4.93 -10.90
#